data_AF-A0A0T6XXI1-F1
#
_entry.id   AF-A0A0T6XXI1-F1
#
_cell.length_a   1.000
_cell.length_b   1.000
_cell.length_c   1.000
_cell.angle_alpha   90.00
_cell.angle_beta   90.00
_cell.angle_gamma   90.00
#
_symmetry.space_group_name_H-M   'P 1'
#
loop_
_entity.id
_entity.type
_entity.pdbx_description
1 polymer ?
#
loop_
_entity_poly.entity_id
_entity_poly.type
_entity_poly.pdbx_seq_one_letter_code
_entity_poly.pdbx_strand_id
1 'polypeptide(L)' 'MERLQRVFDELCREQGWARDGERARRHARMLIDDYLAGNTNEMHLLLAGRAFAERLRHDVSL' A
#
# COMPACT_ATOMS: atom_id res chain seq x y z
N MET A 1 -9.72 7.27 -8.91
CA MET A 1 -10.10 6.27 -7.88
C MET A 1 -9.85 4.82 -8.30
N GLU A 2 -10.22 4.38 -9.51
CA GLU A 2 -10.05 2.97 -9.92
C GLU A 2 -8.60 2.47 -9.97
N ARG A 3 -7.64 3.34 -10.32
CA ARG A 3 -6.21 3.02 -10.32
C ARG A 3 -5.68 2.72 -8.91
N LEU A 4 -6.03 3.58 -7.95
CA LEU A 4 -5.58 3.43 -6.56
C LEU A 4 -6.12 2.14 -5.93
N GLN A 5 -7.38 1.80 -6.23
CA GLN A 5 -7.97 0.54 -5.77
C GLN A 5 -7.27 -0.69 -6.37
N ARG A 6 -6.93 -0.66 -7.66
CA ARG A 6 -6.16 -1.74 -8.31
C ARG A 6 -4.79 -1.93 -7.68
N VAL A 7 -4.04 -0.85 -7.49
CA VAL A 7 -2.73 -0.87 -6.82
C VAL A 7 -2.87 -1.43 -5.40
N PHE A 8 -3.86 -0.97 -4.65
CA PHE A 8 -4.09 -1.44 -3.28
C PHE A 8 -4.46 -2.93 -3.21
N ASP A 9 -5.32 -3.39 -4.11
CA ASP A 9 -5.75 -4.79 -4.16
C ASP A 9 -4.60 -5.73 -4.57
N GLU A 10 -3.76 -5.30 -5.51
CA GLU A 10 -2.53 -6.04 -5.88
C GLU A 10 -1.57 -6.16 -4.70
N LEU A 11 -1.32 -5.05 -3.99
CA LEU A 11 -0.45 -5.03 -2.82
C LEU A 11 -1.01 -5.90 -1.68
N CYS A 12 -2.31 -5.86 -1.42
CA CYS A 12 -2.93 -6.74 -0.43
C CYS A 12 -2.76 -8.21 -0.80
N ARG A 13 -2.93 -8.55 -2.09
CA ARG A 13 -2.75 -9.92 -2.59
C ARG A 13 -1.31 -10.39 -2.46
N GLU A 14 -0.33 -9.56 -2.84
CA GLU A 14 1.10 -9.87 -2.73
C GLU A 14 1.53 -10.13 -1.29
N GLN A 15 1.03 -9.33 -0.36
CA GLN A 15 1.41 -9.41 1.05
C GLN A 15 0.55 -10.40 1.86
N GLY A 16 -0.47 -11.01 1.23
CA GLY A 16 -1.42 -11.90 1.91
C GLY A 16 -2.23 -11.21 3.00
N TRP A 17 -2.44 -9.89 2.88
CA TRP A 17 -3.19 -9.13 3.87
C TRP A 17 -4.70 -9.21 3.63
N ALA A 18 -5.46 -9.37 4.71
CA ALA A 18 -6.89 -9.12 4.67
C ALA A 18 -7.14 -7.63 4.39
N ARG A 19 -8.01 -7.33 3.43
CA ARG A 19 -8.27 -5.96 2.94
C ARG A 19 -8.73 -5.00 4.03
N ASP A 20 -9.40 -5.53 5.05
CA ASP A 20 -9.92 -4.83 6.22
C ASP A 20 -9.00 -4.88 7.45
N GLY A 21 -7.88 -5.60 7.36
CA GLY A 21 -6.89 -5.73 8.42
C GLY A 21 -6.10 -4.44 8.68
N GLU A 22 -5.55 -4.33 9.89
CA GLU A 22 -4.83 -3.11 10.32
C GLU A 22 -3.66 -2.74 9.40
N ARG A 23 -2.89 -3.74 8.93
CA ARG A 23 -1.80 -3.52 7.98
C ARG A 23 -2.29 -2.95 6.64
N ALA A 24 -3.37 -3.50 6.11
CA ALA A 24 -3.98 -3.02 4.88
C ALA A 24 -4.54 -1.60 5.03
N ARG A 25 -5.15 -1.26 6.18
CA ARG A 25 -5.62 0.11 6.45
C ARG A 25 -4.47 1.12 6.52
N ARG A 26 -3.39 0.80 7.22
CA ARG A 26 -2.18 1.65 7.27
C ARG A 26 -1.61 1.84 5.86
N HIS A 27 -1.63 0.79 5.05
CA HIS A 27 -1.17 0.83 3.68
C HIS A 27 -2.04 1.69 2.76
N ALA A 28 -3.36 1.52 2.83
CA ALA A 28 -4.32 2.32 2.10
C ALA A 28 -4.14 3.80 2.42
N ARG A 29 -3.91 4.13 3.69
CA ARG A 29 -3.69 5.52 4.10
C ARG A 29 -2.48 6.14 3.44
N MET A 30 -1.33 5.45 3.45
CA MET A 30 -0.11 5.89 2.78
C MET A 30 -0.33 6.12 1.29
N LEU A 31 -0.99 5.18 0.59
CA LEU A 31 -1.27 5.31 -0.84
C LEU A 31 -2.22 6.47 -1.16
N ILE A 32 -3.23 6.71 -0.32
CA ILE A 32 -4.14 7.86 -0.47
C ILE A 32 -3.38 9.17 -0.27
N ASP A 33 -2.53 9.26 0.76
CA ASP A 33 -1.76 10.47 1.05
C ASP A 33 -0.76 10.79 -0.10
N ASP A 34 -0.08 9.78 -0.66
CA ASP A 34 0.83 9.95 -1.81
C ASP A 34 0.08 10.35 -3.10
N TYR A 35 -1.11 9.77 -3.33
CA TYR A 35 -1.97 10.16 -4.45
C TYR A 35 -2.46 11.61 -4.33
N LEU A 36 -2.86 12.04 -3.13
CA LEU A 36 -3.28 13.41 -2.86
C LEU A 36 -2.13 14.42 -2.96
N ALA A 37 -0.88 13.99 -2.72
CA ALA A 37 0.32 14.79 -2.97
C ALA A 37 0.65 14.97 -4.47
N GLY A 38 -0.12 14.35 -5.36
CA GLY A 38 0.01 14.47 -6.81
C GLY A 38 0.71 13.28 -7.48
N ASN A 39 1.13 12.26 -6.72
CA ASN A 39 1.70 11.06 -7.29
C ASN A 39 0.60 10.13 -7.82
N THR A 40 0.34 10.22 -9.12
CA THR A 40 -0.72 9.44 -9.78
C THR A 40 -0.19 8.32 -10.69
N ASN A 41 1.14 8.14 -10.71
CA ASN A 41 1.80 7.12 -11.49
C ASN A 41 1.67 5.75 -10.79
N GLU A 42 1.03 4.82 -11.49
CA GLU A 42 0.72 3.48 -10.98
C GLU A 42 1.97 2.70 -10.55
N MET A 43 3.04 2.78 -11.34
CA MET A 43 4.30 2.09 -11.06
C MET A 43 4.99 2.68 -9.83
N HIS A 44 4.98 4.01 -9.67
CA HIS A 44 5.52 4.63 -8.45
C HIS A 44 4.73 4.25 -7.21
N LEU A 45 3.39 4.24 -7.28
CA LEU A 45 2.54 3.84 -6.16
C LEU A 45 2.77 2.37 -5.77
N LEU A 46 2.96 1.47 -6.75
CA LEU A 46 3.32 0.07 -6.49
C LEU A 46 4.68 -0.07 -5.81
N LEU A 47 5.70 0.65 -6.30
CA LEU A 47 7.04 0.60 -5.71
C LEU A 47 7.08 1.15 -4.29
N ALA A 48 6.45 2.31 -4.06
CA ALA A 48 6.31 2.89 -2.72
C ALA A 48 5.52 1.96 -1.78
N GLY A 49 4.46 1.31 -2.32
CA GLY A 49 3.68 0.31 -1.63
C GLY A 49 4.52 -0.89 -1.16
N ARG A 50 5.27 -1.51 -2.07
CA ARG A 50 6.14 -2.66 -1.73
C ARG A 50 7.19 -2.30 -0.69
N ALA A 51 7.87 -1.15 -0.85
CA ALA A 51 8.89 -0.69 0.10
C ALA A 51 8.31 -0.44 1.51
N PHE A 52 7.12 0.15 1.59
CA PHE A 52 6.44 0.35 2.87
C PHE A 52 5.98 -0.97 3.50
N ALA A 53 5.50 -1.92 2.68
CA ALA A 53 5.11 -3.24 3.16
C ALA A 53 6.30 -4.07 3.68
N GLU A 54 7.47 -3.96 3.05
CA GLU A 54 8.73 -4.48 3.57
C GLU A 54 9.04 -3.89 4.95
N ARG A 55 8.97 -2.57 5.08
CA ARG A 55 9.22 -1.90 6.35
C ARG A 55 8.26 -2.33 7.47
N LEU A 56 6.95 -2.44 7.17
CA LEU A 56 5.95 -2.94 8.11
C LEU A 56 6.21 -4.38 8.57
N ARG A 57 6.81 -5.24 7.72
CA ARG A 57 7.18 -6.61 8.13
C ARG A 57 8.34 -6.59 9.12
N HIS A 58 9.26 -5.64 9.01
CA HIS A 58 10.39 -5.50 9.93
C HIS A 58 9.99 -4.91 11.29
N ASP A 59 9.00 -4.02 11.34
CA ASP A 59 8.50 -3.41 12.58
C ASP A 59 7.79 -4.40 13.53
N VAL A 60 7.45 -5.61 13.08
CA VAL A 60 6.77 -6.64 13.88
C VAL A 60 7.75 -7.61 14.56
N SER A 61 9.05 -7.48 14.26
CA SER A 61 10.12 -8.35 14.78
C SER A 61 10.82 -7.80 16.03
N LEU A 62 10.24 -6.82 16.73
CA LEU A 62 10.74 -6.25 17.99
C LEU A 62 9.73 -6.40 19.13
#